data_AF-B9RAL5-F1
#
_entry.id   AF-B9RAL5-F1
#
_cell.length_a   1.000
_cell.length_b   1.000
_cell.length_c   1.000
_cell.angle_alpha   90.00
_cell.angle_beta   90.00
_cell.angle_gamma   90.00
#
_symmetry.space_group_name_H-M   'P 1'
#
loop_
_entity.id
_entity.type
_entity.pdbx_description
1 polymer ?
#
loop_
_entity_poly.entity_id
_entity_poly.type
_entity_poly.pdbx_seq_one_letter_code
_entity_poly.pdbx_strand_id
1 'polypeptide(L)'
;MGRNVELISKEFIRPSSPTPHHLRNYNLSFLDQIAPAASHSFYEAIMIINDSFGTSIVLKNSLPKTINPLLSPSWWSFRRFRHPWRR
;
A
#
# COMPACT_ATOMS: atom_id res chain seq x y z
N MET A 1 6.75 31.76 -5.32
CA MET A 1 7.59 30.79 -6.06
C MET A 1 7.28 29.40 -5.52
N GLY A 2 6.77 28.49 -6.36
CA GLY A 2 6.40 27.13 -5.94
C GLY A 2 7.62 26.19 -5.96
N ARG A 3 7.75 25.31 -4.97
CA ARG A 3 8.73 24.22 -5.01
C ARG A 3 8.29 23.21 -6.08
N ASN A 4 9.18 22.92 -7.03
CA ASN A 4 8.98 21.84 -8.00
C ASN A 4 9.23 20.51 -7.27
N VAL A 5 8.21 19.65 -7.22
CA VAL A 5 8.31 18.30 -6.65
C VAL A 5 8.39 17.33 -7.81
N GLU A 6 9.48 16.57 -7.88
CA GLU A 6 9.68 15.53 -8.88
C GLU A 6 9.46 14.14 -8.27
N LEU A 7 8.73 13.28 -8.98
CA LEU A 7 8.50 11.90 -8.55
C LEU A 7 9.71 11.04 -8.94
N ILE A 8 10.49 10.61 -7.94
CA ILE A 8 11.73 9.85 -8.16
C ILE A 8 11.46 8.37 -8.45
N SER A 9 10.41 7.78 -7.86
CA SER A 9 10.04 6.39 -8.10
C SER A 9 8.61 6.07 -7.70
N LYS A 10 7.97 5.15 -8.43
CA LYS A 10 6.67 4.56 -8.10
C LYS A 10 6.72 3.06 -8.34
N GLU A 11 6.49 2.29 -7.29
CA GLU A 11 6.51 0.82 -7.36
C GLU A 11 5.34 0.21 -6.59
N PHE A 12 4.87 -0.93 -7.07
CA PHE A 12 3.83 -1.70 -6.38
C PHE A 12 4.49 -2.80 -5.56
N ILE A 13 4.46 -2.64 -4.25
CA ILE A 13 5.05 -3.55 -3.28
C ILE A 13 4.10 -4.75 -3.10
N ARG A 14 4.52 -5.93 -3.55
CA ARG A 14 3.75 -7.18 -3.39
C ARG A 14 4.23 -7.92 -2.14
N PRO A 15 3.32 -8.42 -1.29
CA PRO A 15 3.71 -9.29 -0.19
C PRO A 15 4.48 -10.51 -0.72
N SER A 16 5.49 -10.94 0.03
CA SER A 16 6.47 -11.96 -0.39
C SER A 16 5.94 -13.39 -0.40
N SER A 17 4.99 -13.69 0.49
CA SER A 17 4.30 -14.99 0.54
C SER A 17 3.08 -14.98 -0.41
N PRO A 18 2.52 -16.10 -0.86
CA PRO A 18 1.22 -16.10 -1.53
C PRO A 18 0.06 -16.07 -0.51
N THR A 19 -1.08 -15.47 -0.87
CA THR A 19 -2.28 -15.51 -0.01
C THR A 19 -2.71 -16.97 0.23
N PRO A 20 -2.81 -17.43 1.50
CA PRO A 20 -3.26 -18.78 1.83
C PRO A 20 -4.62 -19.09 1.21
N HIS A 21 -4.82 -20.31 0.70
CA HIS A 21 -6.00 -20.68 -0.09
C HIS A 21 -7.32 -20.44 0.64
N HIS A 22 -7.37 -20.68 1.95
CA HIS A 22 -8.56 -20.49 2.78
C HIS A 22 -8.86 -19.01 3.09
N LEU A 23 -7.85 -18.13 3.06
CA LEU A 23 -8.03 -16.68 3.18
C LEU A 23 -8.29 -16.02 1.83
N ARG A 24 -8.36 -16.81 0.74
CA ARG A 24 -8.60 -16.25 -0.59
C ARG A 24 -10.03 -15.77 -0.78
N ASN A 25 -10.98 -16.26 0.00
CA ASN A 25 -12.38 -15.91 -0.13
C ASN A 25 -12.86 -15.41 1.24
N TYR A 26 -12.75 -14.10 1.46
CA TYR A 26 -13.36 -13.46 2.62
C TYR A 26 -14.75 -12.97 2.22
N ASN A 27 -15.77 -13.36 2.98
CA ASN A 27 -17.12 -12.88 2.79
C ASN A 27 -17.23 -11.49 3.45
N LEU A 28 -17.54 -10.48 2.64
CA LEU A 28 -17.77 -9.12 3.14
C LEU A 28 -18.96 -9.13 4.10
N SER A 29 -18.79 -8.54 5.28
CA SER A 29 -19.90 -8.35 6.20
C SER A 29 -20.92 -7.36 5.61
N PHE A 30 -22.13 -7.31 6.16
CA PHE A 30 -23.14 -6.35 5.72
C PHE A 30 -22.63 -4.90 5.78
N LEU A 31 -21.86 -4.55 6.82
CA LEU A 31 -21.26 -3.22 6.98
C LEU A 31 -20.24 -2.92 5.88
N ASP A 32 -19.42 -3.89 5.49
CA ASP A 32 -18.45 -3.72 4.41
C ASP A 32 -19.12 -3.54 3.03
N GLN A 33 -20.34 -4.06 2.85
CA GLN A 33 -21.09 -3.95 1.60
C GLN A 33 -21.78 -2.59 1.43
N ILE A 34 -22.21 -1.96 2.53
CA ILE A 34 -22.84 -0.63 2.52
C ILE A 34 -21.83 0.51 2.63
N ALA A 35 -20.60 0.22 3.07
CA ALA A 35 -19.53 1.20 3.11
C ALA A 35 -19.24 1.72 1.68
N PRO A 36 -19.08 3.04 1.50
CA PRO A 36 -18.63 3.59 0.23
C PRO A 36 -17.30 2.95 -0.17
N ALA A 37 -17.11 2.67 -1.46
CA ALA A 37 -15.82 2.24 -2.02
C ALA A 37 -14.83 3.42 -2.07
N ALA A 38 -14.56 4.02 -0.91
CA ALA A 38 -13.71 5.18 -0.74
C ALA A 38 -12.33 4.73 -0.28
N SER A 39 -11.32 5.02 -1.10
CA SER A 39 -9.94 4.99 -0.65
C SER A 39 -9.68 6.23 0.19
N HIS A 40 -9.38 6.05 1.48
CA HIS A 40 -8.96 7.14 2.34
C HIS A 40 -7.48 7.42 2.07
N SER A 41 -7.16 8.60 1.54
CA SER A 41 -5.77 9.03 1.36
C SER A 41 -5.21 9.51 2.68
N PHE A 42 -4.26 8.77 3.24
CA PHE A 42 -3.47 9.20 4.38
C PHE A 42 -2.09 9.65 3.89
N TYR A 43 -1.67 10.86 4.27
CA TYR A 43 -0.37 11.42 3.90
C TYR A 43 0.42 11.71 5.18
N GLU A 44 1.60 11.13 5.28
CA GLU A 44 2.54 11.42 6.37
C GLU A 44 3.81 12.04 5.79
N ALA A 45 4.17 13.23 6.27
CA ALA A 45 5.33 13.97 5.79
C ALA A 45 6.51 13.73 6.74
N ILE A 46 7.52 13.00 6.26
CA ILE A 46 8.77 12.77 6.99
C ILE A 46 9.77 13.84 6.56
N MET A 47 10.14 14.75 7.47
CA MET A 47 11.21 15.72 7.22
C MET A 47 12.57 15.04 7.44
N ILE A 48 13.33 14.85 6.36
CA ILE A 48 14.70 14.33 6.40
C ILE A 48 15.64 15.53 6.56
N ILE A 49 16.21 15.68 7.75
CA ILE A 49 17.22 16.70 8.05
C ILE A 49 18.54 16.14 7.51
N ASN A 50 19.09 16.75 6.45
CA ASN A 50 20.23 16.30 5.62
C ASN A 50 19.84 15.43 4.42
N ASP A 51 19.13 16.05 3.48
CA ASP A 51 18.81 15.48 2.16
C ASP A 51 20.07 15.35 1.30
N SER A 52 20.78 14.23 1.48
CA SER A 52 21.69 13.76 0.43
C SER A 52 20.93 12.76 -0.44
N PHE A 53 21.17 12.79 -1.75
CA PHE A 53 20.67 11.81 -2.72
C PHE A 53 20.86 10.34 -2.25
N GLY A 54 21.87 10.08 -1.41
CA GLY A 54 22.08 8.80 -0.77
C GLY A 54 20.93 8.36 0.16
N THR A 55 20.32 9.27 0.91
CA THR A 55 19.21 8.96 1.83
C THR A 55 17.95 8.52 1.09
N SER A 56 17.59 9.18 -0.02
CA SER A 56 16.43 8.79 -0.83
C SER A 56 16.62 7.42 -1.48
N ILE A 57 17.84 7.12 -1.95
CA ILE A 57 18.20 5.79 -2.47
C ILE A 57 18.12 4.73 -1.36
N VAL A 58 18.68 5.02 -0.18
CA VAL A 58 18.63 4.11 0.97
C VAL A 58 17.19 3.84 1.38
N LEU A 59 16.35 4.86 1.49
CA LEU A 59 14.93 4.74 1.82
C LEU A 59 14.17 3.94 0.77
N LYS A 60 14.37 4.24 -0.52
CA LYS A 60 13.78 3.48 -1.63
C LYS A 60 14.14 2.00 -1.55
N ASN A 61 15.37 1.67 -1.14
CA ASN A 61 15.82 0.28 -1.04
C ASN A 61 15.41 -0.42 0.26
N SER A 62 15.20 0.31 1.36
CA SER A 62 14.91 -0.25 2.68
C SER A 62 13.42 -0.34 3.00
N LEU A 63 12.62 0.68 2.64
CA LEU A 63 11.18 0.70 2.92
C LEU A 63 10.45 -0.54 2.37
N PRO A 64 10.62 -0.92 1.09
CA PRO A 64 9.94 -2.09 0.54
C PRO A 64 10.32 -3.37 1.26
N LYS A 65 11.59 -3.50 1.68
CA LYS A 65 12.09 -4.68 2.41
C LYS A 65 11.44 -4.81 3.79
N THR A 66 11.20 -3.70 4.48
CA THR A 66 10.53 -3.70 5.79
C THR A 66 9.02 -3.83 5.68
N ILE A 67 8.40 -3.21 4.67
CA ILE A 67 6.95 -3.24 4.46
C ILE A 67 6.49 -4.62 3.97
N ASN A 68 7.17 -5.22 2.99
CA ASN A 68 6.82 -6.54 2.41
C ASN A 68 6.41 -7.62 3.42
N PRO A 69 7.20 -7.91 4.48
CA PRO A 69 6.81 -8.91 5.47
C PRO A 69 5.63 -8.47 6.35
N LEU A 70 5.47 -7.17 6.62
CA LEU A 70 4.32 -6.62 7.35
C LEU A 70 3.01 -6.68 6.54
N LEU A 71 3.12 -6.79 5.22
CA LEU A 71 1.96 -7.02 4.35
C LEU A 71 1.45 -8.48 4.42
N SER A 72 2.26 -9.42 4.90
CA SER A 72 1.89 -10.84 4.98
C SER A 72 0.76 -11.12 5.99
N PRO A 73 0.68 -10.49 7.17
CA PRO A 73 -0.51 -10.61 8.03
C PRO A 73 -1.75 -9.85 7.51
N SER A 74 -1.58 -8.89 6.59
CA SER A 74 -2.62 -7.95 6.13
C SER A 74 -3.11 -8.21 4.70
N TRP A 75 -3.10 -9.47 4.27
CA TRP A 75 -3.55 -9.97 2.95
C TRP A 75 -4.81 -9.31 2.37
N TRP A 76 -5.76 -8.98 3.23
CA TRP A 76 -7.06 -8.37 2.95
C TRP A 76 -6.94 -6.97 2.33
N SER A 77 -5.94 -6.18 2.74
CA SER A 77 -5.81 -4.76 2.37
C SER A 77 -5.25 -4.53 0.96
N PHE A 78 -4.56 -5.52 0.39
CA PHE A 78 -3.93 -5.42 -0.95
C PHE A 78 -4.78 -6.07 -2.05
N ARG A 79 -5.99 -6.51 -1.72
CA ARG A 79 -6.91 -7.11 -2.68
C ARG A 79 -7.64 -6.04 -3.49
N ARG A 80 -7.82 -6.33 -4.77
CA ARG A 80 -8.82 -5.64 -5.59
C ARG A 80 -10.20 -6.12 -5.12
N PHE A 81 -10.95 -5.24 -4.46
CA PHE A 81 -12.34 -5.51 -4.13
C PHE A 81 -13.13 -5.76 -5.43
N ARG A 82 -13.70 -6.95 -5.57
CA ARG A 82 -14.59 -7.29 -6.67
C ARG A 82 -16.00 -6.95 -6.22
N HIS A 83 -16.61 -5.92 -6.81
CA HIS A 83 -17.99 -5.58 -6.49
C HIS A 83 -18.95 -6.70 -6.94
N PRO A 84 -20.01 -7.00 -6.15
CA PRO A 84 -20.99 -8.04 -6.50
C PRO A 84 -21.73 -7.80 -7.84
N TRP A 85 -21.70 -6.58 -8.37
CA TRP A 85 -22.52 -6.15 -9.51
C TRP A 85 -21.76 -6.00 -10.84
N ARG A 86 -20.56 -6.56 -10.99
CA ARG A 86 -19.94 -6.75 -12.31
C ARG A 86 -20.19 -8.18 -12.78
N ARG A 87 -21.21 -8.36 -13.62
CA ARG A 87 -21.24 -9.45 -14.60
C ARG A 87 -20.19 -9.20 -15.67
#